data_AF-W0TYT8-F1
#
_entry.id   AF-W0TYT8-F1
#
_cell.length_a   1.000
_cell.length_b   1.000
_cell.length_c   1.000
_cell.angle_alpha   90.00
_cell.angle_beta   90.00
_cell.angle_gamma   90.00
#
_symmetry.space_group_name_H-M   'P 1'
#
loop_
_entity.id
_entity.type
_entity.pdbx_description
1 polymer ?
#
loop_
_entity_poly.entity_id
_entity_poly.type
_entity_poly.pdbx_seq_one_letter_code
_entity_poly.pdbx_strand_id
1 'polypeptide(L)'
;MTIPSNKRLGYSAVSNLFESVFFAFIAIYFGAGRILTNVKVGACLGVSIYKKFDFRTSNGYIKPIGIDLNPYYVVNGYYNTLASSITSISSFNFKLVNLCLIGIFLLTNFVIWVVFGRLTSNEIRNLKDKISYTAWEFCLGFLIFYYSTIRNDEIATNDLSVRHELLKYGGLFLCVFLLKCFHYLSVGRVYTTASNVHDATTLKFQYLRFSIGLAVLNLVDVMLINKYFQEVVSSYSGNSKVSFKDNILITIFGFEILHIFPLIILTTVKYALNCFELFKFGTLDNLEFDSSNAESVKWDDTKLKIIYTCEFLVNLIRFGIGCIFSILFMYFYTFPFHILPSSYLSLRLLVLKARCLLDFRMKNFQMQKLITPRKVGSFEKCIICFDDLSHGLLDDVRVLKNCSHQFHYNCLKNWVNYSSTCPICRKKL
;
A
#
# COMPACT_ATOMS: atom_id res chain seq x y z
N MET A 1 -24.15 26.30 21.33
CA MET A 1 -23.11 25.68 22.20
C MET A 1 -23.68 24.34 22.63
N THR A 2 -23.28 23.20 22.07
CA THR A 2 -22.06 22.45 22.42
C THR A 2 -21.67 21.51 21.26
N ILE A 3 -20.43 21.59 20.82
CA ILE A 3 -19.82 20.67 19.83
C ILE A 3 -19.33 19.43 20.59
N PRO A 4 -19.73 18.18 20.25
CA PRO A 4 -19.16 17.02 20.90
C PRO A 4 -17.74 16.77 20.38
N SER A 5 -16.80 16.65 21.32
CA SER A 5 -15.38 16.45 21.10
C SER A 5 -15.07 15.04 20.58
N ASN A 6 -15.09 14.85 19.25
CA ASN A 6 -14.68 13.61 18.61
C ASN A 6 -13.14 13.54 18.40
N LYS A 7 -12.36 13.65 19.49
CA LYS A 7 -10.88 13.83 19.41
C LYS A 7 -10.03 12.62 19.85
N ARG A 8 -10.60 11.43 20.17
CA ARG A 8 -9.79 10.26 20.61
C ARG A 8 -10.06 8.92 19.90
N LEU A 9 -11.00 8.86 18.96
CA LEU A 9 -11.42 7.57 18.37
C LEU A 9 -10.52 7.04 17.23
N GLY A 10 -9.67 7.88 16.63
CA GLY A 10 -8.84 7.48 15.47
C GLY A 10 -7.67 6.54 15.81
N TYR A 11 -6.91 6.83 16.87
CA TYR A 11 -5.72 6.04 17.23
C TYR A 11 -6.09 4.66 17.80
N SER A 12 -7.17 4.57 18.58
CA SER A 12 -7.66 3.29 19.16
C SER A 12 -8.16 2.30 18.10
N ALA A 13 -8.73 2.77 16.99
CA ALA A 13 -9.23 1.89 15.95
C ALA A 13 -8.11 1.24 15.12
N VAL A 14 -7.01 1.96 14.91
CA VAL A 14 -5.82 1.46 14.20
C VAL A 14 -5.05 0.47 15.08
N SER A 15 -4.89 0.77 16.39
CA SER A 15 -4.29 -0.17 17.34
C SER A 15 -5.08 -1.47 17.40
N ASN A 16 -6.41 -1.40 17.50
CA ASN A 16 -7.27 -2.59 17.59
C ASN A 16 -7.25 -3.44 16.30
N LEU A 17 -7.03 -2.83 15.14
CA LEU A 17 -6.92 -3.55 13.87
C LEU A 17 -5.58 -4.28 13.75
N PHE A 18 -4.48 -3.59 14.04
CA PHE A 18 -3.16 -4.23 14.11
C PHE A 18 -3.15 -5.32 15.18
N GLU A 19 -3.74 -5.08 16.35
CA GLU A 19 -3.96 -6.09 17.39
C GLU A 19 -4.78 -7.29 16.88
N SER A 20 -5.84 -7.10 16.09
CA SER A 20 -6.62 -8.23 15.56
C SER A 20 -5.84 -9.12 14.57
N VAL A 21 -5.04 -8.52 13.67
CA VAL A 21 -4.20 -9.26 12.73
C VAL A 21 -3.00 -9.89 13.45
N PHE A 22 -2.48 -9.19 14.45
CA PHE A 22 -1.47 -9.66 15.38
C PHE A 22 -1.95 -10.88 16.19
N PHE A 23 -3.19 -10.85 16.68
CA PHE A 23 -3.81 -11.99 17.36
C PHE A 23 -4.14 -13.14 16.42
N ALA A 24 -4.43 -12.86 15.14
CA ALA A 24 -4.54 -13.91 14.13
C ALA A 24 -3.16 -14.56 13.85
N PHE A 25 -2.08 -13.79 13.76
CA PHE A 25 -0.71 -14.31 13.61
C PHE A 25 -0.31 -15.19 14.80
N ILE A 26 -0.58 -14.72 16.03
CA ILE A 26 -0.37 -15.48 17.26
C ILE A 26 -1.25 -16.74 17.27
N ALA A 27 -2.53 -16.64 16.90
CA ALA A 27 -3.46 -17.77 16.87
C ALA A 27 -3.06 -18.82 15.80
N ILE A 28 -2.46 -18.42 14.68
CA ILE A 28 -1.95 -19.34 13.66
C ILE A 28 -0.64 -19.98 14.11
N TYR A 29 0.27 -19.20 14.72
CA TYR A 29 1.53 -19.69 15.29
C TYR A 29 1.32 -20.69 16.44
N PHE A 30 0.33 -20.47 17.31
CA PHE A 30 0.01 -21.34 18.43
C PHE A 30 -1.09 -22.39 18.11
N GLY A 31 -1.97 -22.12 17.15
CA GLY A 31 -3.06 -23.02 16.75
C GLY A 31 -2.63 -24.16 15.84
N ALA A 32 -1.50 -24.03 15.12
CA ALA A 32 -0.88 -25.16 14.43
C ALA A 32 -0.32 -26.23 15.38
N GLY A 33 -0.26 -25.95 16.69
CA GLY A 33 0.29 -26.84 17.71
C GLY A 33 -0.71 -27.69 18.51
N ARG A 34 -2.04 -27.51 18.40
CA ARG A 34 -3.04 -28.40 19.06
C ARG A 34 -4.48 -28.06 18.69
N ILE A 35 -5.14 -28.99 17.99
CA ILE A 35 -6.59 -29.14 18.01
C ILE A 35 -6.98 -29.72 19.39
N LEU A 36 -8.10 -29.26 19.97
CA LEU A 36 -8.72 -29.63 21.26
C LEU A 36 -8.15 -28.99 22.55
N THR A 37 -8.70 -27.85 22.98
CA THR A 37 -9.80 -27.77 23.98
C THR A 37 -9.92 -26.36 24.57
N ASN A 38 -11.17 -25.95 24.81
CA ASN A 38 -11.63 -24.72 25.46
C ASN A 38 -10.69 -24.13 26.52
N VAL A 39 -10.29 -22.85 26.40
CA VAL A 39 -10.37 -21.80 27.45
C VAL A 39 -10.07 -20.42 26.83
N LYS A 40 -11.06 -19.51 26.91
CA LYS A 40 -11.00 -18.03 26.95
C LYS A 40 -9.71 -17.34 26.44
N VAL A 41 -9.66 -17.04 25.14
CA VAL A 41 -8.59 -16.24 24.50
C VAL A 41 -8.73 -14.72 24.72
N GLY A 42 -9.80 -14.25 25.38
CA GLY A 42 -10.05 -12.81 25.56
C GLY A 42 -9.45 -12.14 26.82
N ALA A 43 -8.82 -12.87 27.75
CA ALA A 43 -8.56 -12.33 29.10
C ALA A 43 -7.09 -12.32 29.58
N CYS A 44 -6.12 -12.82 28.81
CA CYS A 44 -4.76 -13.02 29.33
C CYS A 44 -3.70 -11.99 28.88
N LEU A 45 -4.07 -10.87 28.25
CA LEU A 45 -3.09 -9.86 27.81
C LEU A 45 -3.17 -8.51 28.53
N GLY A 46 -3.89 -8.44 29.66
CA GLY A 46 -3.94 -7.23 30.49
C GLY A 46 -3.34 -7.35 31.89
N VAL A 47 -3.17 -8.55 32.46
CA VAL A 47 -2.77 -8.68 33.87
C VAL A 47 -1.88 -9.91 34.09
N SER A 48 -0.57 -9.69 34.05
CA SER A 48 0.38 -10.42 34.90
C SER A 48 1.64 -9.58 35.10
N ILE A 49 1.42 -8.34 35.55
CA ILE A 49 2.37 -7.63 36.39
C ILE A 49 2.08 -8.14 37.82
N TYR A 50 3.12 -8.61 38.51
CA TYR A 50 3.14 -9.29 39.81
C TYR A 50 2.74 -10.77 39.85
N LYS A 51 3.74 -11.64 39.64
CA LYS A 51 3.96 -12.74 40.58
C LYS A 51 5.34 -12.58 41.21
N LYS A 52 5.30 -12.26 42.50
CA LYS A 52 6.39 -12.11 43.47
C LYS A 52 7.39 -13.26 43.32
N PHE A 53 8.65 -12.96 42.99
CA PHE A 53 9.75 -13.90 43.16
C PHE A 53 10.01 -14.01 44.67
N ASP A 54 9.58 -15.11 45.27
CA ASP A 54 9.86 -15.42 46.66
C ASP A 54 11.24 -16.08 46.71
N PHE A 55 12.28 -15.30 47.01
CA PHE A 55 13.59 -15.83 47.37
C PHE A 55 13.54 -16.25 48.83
N ARG A 56 13.25 -17.54 49.07
CA ARG A 56 13.48 -18.16 50.37
C ARG A 56 14.40 -19.36 50.21
N THR A 57 15.69 -19.08 50.13
CA THR A 57 16.74 -20.04 50.48
C THR A 57 17.70 -19.37 51.46
N SER A 58 17.65 -19.84 52.70
CA SER A 58 18.56 -19.45 53.77
C SER A 58 19.95 -20.03 53.52
N ASN A 59 20.95 -19.16 53.52
CA ASN A 59 22.39 -19.41 53.65
C ASN A 59 23.06 -20.30 52.59
N GLY A 60 23.90 -19.68 51.75
CA GLY A 60 24.87 -20.37 50.93
C GLY A 60 25.83 -19.39 50.26
N TYR A 61 26.90 -19.03 50.96
CA TYR A 61 27.97 -18.15 50.47
C TYR A 61 28.60 -18.68 49.17
N ILE A 62 28.75 -17.81 48.17
CA ILE A 62 29.51 -18.10 46.95
C ILE A 62 30.98 -17.77 47.22
N LYS A 63 31.85 -18.79 47.23
CA LYS A 63 33.32 -18.64 47.19
C LYS A 63 33.77 -18.23 45.78
N PRO A 64 34.72 -17.30 45.62
CA PRO A 64 35.32 -17.04 44.32
C PRO A 64 36.30 -18.18 44.00
N ILE A 65 36.06 -18.90 42.90
CA ILE A 65 36.98 -19.89 42.37
C ILE A 65 38.08 -19.16 41.58
N GLY A 66 39.33 -19.46 41.93
CA GLY A 66 40.54 -18.88 41.37
C GLY A 66 40.61 -19.03 39.85
N ILE A 67 41.07 -17.95 39.22
CA ILE A 67 41.21 -17.79 37.79
C ILE A 67 42.60 -18.28 37.38
N ASP A 68 42.62 -19.30 36.54
CA ASP A 68 43.67 -19.50 35.54
C ASP A 68 42.99 -20.16 34.33
N LEU A 69 42.38 -19.36 33.44
CA LEU A 69 41.89 -19.86 32.15
C LEU A 69 41.89 -18.77 31.07
N ASN A 70 42.58 -19.11 29.99
CA ASN A 70 42.83 -18.36 28.76
C ASN A 70 41.55 -17.71 28.17
N PRO A 71 41.56 -16.41 27.80
CA PRO A 71 40.38 -15.63 27.39
C PRO A 71 39.58 -16.23 26.22
N TYR A 72 40.19 -17.08 25.39
CA TYR A 72 39.51 -17.78 24.31
C TYR A 72 38.43 -18.78 24.81
N TYR A 73 38.67 -19.47 25.92
CA TYR A 73 37.74 -20.47 26.46
C TYR A 73 36.58 -19.84 27.26
N VAL A 74 36.81 -18.69 27.88
CA VAL A 74 35.77 -17.94 28.62
C VAL A 74 34.75 -17.32 27.65
N VAL A 75 35.23 -16.75 26.54
CA VAL A 75 34.35 -16.22 25.49
C VAL A 75 33.55 -17.34 24.82
N ASN A 76 34.20 -18.46 24.46
CA ASN A 76 33.51 -19.60 23.88
C ASN A 76 32.52 -20.26 24.86
N GLY A 77 32.85 -20.29 26.15
CA GLY A 77 31.95 -20.69 27.24
C GLY A 77 30.72 -19.79 27.33
N TYR A 78 30.91 -18.46 27.30
CA TYR A 78 29.82 -17.48 27.32
C TYR A 78 28.88 -17.62 26.11
N TYR A 79 29.43 -17.74 24.90
CA TYR A 79 28.65 -17.99 23.68
C TYR A 79 27.91 -19.32 23.71
N ASN A 80 28.53 -20.39 24.21
CA ASN A 80 27.88 -21.69 24.34
C ASN A 80 26.81 -21.71 25.44
N THR A 81 26.97 -20.96 26.54
CA THR A 81 25.90 -20.75 27.55
C THR A 81 24.78 -19.86 27.05
N LEU A 82 25.06 -18.84 26.23
CA LEU A 82 24.02 -18.04 25.56
C LEU A 82 23.26 -18.88 24.54
N ALA A 83 23.98 -19.63 23.70
CA ALA A 83 23.39 -20.53 22.72
C ALA A 83 22.55 -21.62 23.39
N SER A 84 23.02 -22.21 24.49
CA SER A 84 22.26 -23.21 25.26
C SER A 84 21.09 -22.59 26.05
N SER A 85 21.19 -21.34 26.51
CA SER A 85 20.09 -20.62 27.18
C SER A 85 19.00 -20.16 26.20
N ILE A 86 19.38 -19.77 24.99
CA ILE A 86 18.45 -19.42 23.90
C ILE A 86 17.71 -20.68 23.41
N THR A 87 18.36 -21.84 23.41
CA THR A 87 17.74 -23.09 22.92
C THR A 87 16.95 -23.85 23.98
N SER A 88 17.32 -23.77 25.27
CA SER A 88 16.74 -24.63 26.32
C SER A 88 15.48 -24.10 27.01
N ILE A 89 15.10 -22.83 26.84
CA ILE A 89 13.96 -22.25 27.57
C ILE A 89 12.89 -21.76 26.59
N SER A 90 11.90 -22.61 26.31
CA SER A 90 10.70 -22.28 25.52
C SER A 90 10.01 -20.99 25.98
N SER A 91 10.06 -20.69 27.30
CA SER A 91 9.49 -19.47 27.88
C SER A 91 10.34 -18.21 27.66
N PHE A 92 11.65 -18.32 27.44
CA PHE A 92 12.54 -17.18 27.14
C PHE A 92 12.37 -16.76 25.68
N ASN A 93 12.33 -17.73 24.76
CA ASN A 93 12.01 -17.48 23.35
C ASN A 93 10.63 -16.84 23.18
N PHE A 94 9.64 -17.29 23.94
CA PHE A 94 8.31 -16.66 23.96
C PHE A 94 8.35 -15.19 24.40
N LYS A 95 9.10 -14.87 25.46
CA LYS A 95 9.25 -13.50 25.95
C LYS A 95 9.98 -12.59 24.95
N LEU A 96 11.03 -13.09 24.30
CA LEU A 96 11.81 -12.33 23.32
C LEU A 96 11.02 -12.06 22.03
N VAL A 97 10.29 -13.05 21.51
CA VAL A 97 9.41 -12.86 20.35
C VAL A 97 8.33 -11.82 20.65
N ASN A 98 7.68 -11.89 21.81
CA ASN A 98 6.69 -10.90 22.21
C ASN A 98 7.27 -9.48 22.37
N LEU A 99 8.50 -9.37 22.89
CA LEU A 99 9.20 -8.07 22.99
C LEU A 99 9.49 -7.49 21.60
N CYS A 100 10.00 -8.30 20.67
CA CYS A 100 10.25 -7.88 19.28
C CYS A 100 8.95 -7.43 18.60
N LEU A 101 7.88 -8.18 18.81
CA LEU A 101 6.55 -7.90 18.28
C LEU A 101 5.98 -6.56 18.79
N ILE A 102 6.08 -6.29 20.09
CA ILE A 102 5.70 -4.99 20.68
C ILE A 102 6.58 -3.88 20.10
N GLY A 103 7.88 -4.13 19.95
CA GLY A 103 8.82 -3.20 19.32
C GLY A 103 8.42 -2.83 17.90
N ILE A 104 8.08 -3.81 17.07
CA ILE A 104 7.60 -3.61 15.69
C ILE A 104 6.30 -2.81 15.67
N PHE A 105 5.37 -3.08 16.59
CA PHE A 105 4.12 -2.34 16.69
C PHE A 105 4.35 -0.86 17.05
N LEU A 106 5.19 -0.60 18.06
CA LEU A 106 5.54 0.76 18.47
C LEU A 106 6.27 1.50 17.36
N LEU A 107 7.22 0.84 16.68
CA LEU A 107 7.95 1.42 15.55
C LEU A 107 7.02 1.73 14.38
N THR A 108 6.07 0.84 14.06
CA THR A 108 5.07 1.08 13.01
C THR A 108 4.23 2.30 13.34
N ASN A 109 3.74 2.42 14.57
CA ASN A 109 2.97 3.59 15.01
C ASN A 109 3.80 4.88 14.97
N PHE A 110 5.07 4.80 15.34
CA PHE A 110 6.00 5.92 15.22
C PHE A 110 6.19 6.34 13.76
N VAL A 111 6.42 5.40 12.83
CA VAL A 111 6.56 5.70 11.39
C VAL A 111 5.27 6.28 10.81
N ILE A 112 4.11 5.74 11.18
CA ILE A 112 2.80 6.30 10.80
C ILE A 112 2.70 7.75 11.28
N TRP A 113 3.02 7.99 12.55
CA TRP A 113 2.97 9.32 13.10
C TRP A 113 3.95 10.25 12.39
N VAL A 114 5.18 9.82 12.08
CA VAL A 114 6.21 10.62 11.38
C VAL A 114 5.82 10.92 9.93
N VAL A 115 5.33 9.96 9.16
CA VAL A 115 5.05 10.15 7.73
C VAL A 115 3.67 10.75 7.47
N PHE A 116 2.64 10.23 8.12
CA PHE A 116 1.24 10.56 7.84
C PHE A 116 0.64 11.56 8.83
N GLY A 117 1.26 11.77 9.99
CA GLY A 117 0.70 12.61 11.04
C GLY A 117 -0.60 12.05 11.59
N ARG A 118 -1.66 12.87 11.65
CA ARG A 118 -2.98 12.45 12.13
C ARG A 118 -3.79 11.80 11.02
N LEU A 119 -4.04 10.51 11.15
CA LEU A 119 -4.92 9.75 10.25
C LEU A 119 -6.38 10.20 10.41
N THR A 120 -7.06 10.34 9.28
CA THR A 120 -8.50 10.63 9.23
C THR A 120 -9.33 9.35 9.37
N SER A 121 -10.57 9.48 9.86
CA SER A 121 -11.47 8.33 10.04
C SER A 121 -11.75 7.57 8.73
N ASN A 122 -11.74 8.26 7.59
CA ASN A 122 -11.91 7.63 6.27
C ASN A 122 -10.68 6.80 5.86
N GLU A 123 -9.47 7.31 6.11
CA GLU A 123 -8.23 6.57 5.84
C GLU A 123 -8.18 5.28 6.66
N ILE A 124 -8.58 5.34 7.92
CA ILE A 124 -8.62 4.18 8.83
C ILE A 124 -9.62 3.14 8.34
N ARG A 125 -10.83 3.57 7.95
CA ARG A 125 -11.87 2.67 7.42
C ARG A 125 -11.41 1.97 6.15
N ASN A 126 -10.89 2.74 5.19
CA ASN A 126 -10.38 2.21 3.93
C ASN A 126 -9.19 1.25 4.15
N LEU A 127 -8.33 1.54 5.12
CA LEU A 127 -7.23 0.66 5.49
C LEU A 127 -7.74 -0.66 6.06
N LYS A 128 -8.72 -0.61 6.97
CA LYS A 128 -9.35 -1.80 7.58
C LYS A 128 -9.95 -2.74 6.55
N ASP A 129 -10.68 -2.18 5.58
CA ASP A 129 -11.33 -2.98 4.55
C ASP A 129 -10.32 -3.69 3.65
N LYS A 130 -9.16 -3.09 3.39
CA LYS A 130 -8.11 -3.69 2.56
C LYS A 130 -7.23 -4.68 3.31
N ILE A 131 -6.93 -4.39 4.59
CA ILE A 131 -6.06 -5.22 5.43
C ILE A 131 -6.62 -6.63 5.60
N SER A 132 -7.94 -6.76 5.75
CA SER A 132 -8.60 -8.06 5.94
C SER A 132 -8.31 -9.04 4.79
N TYR A 133 -8.36 -8.56 3.54
CA TYR A 133 -8.02 -9.37 2.37
C TYR A 133 -6.53 -9.75 2.34
N THR A 134 -5.65 -8.82 2.66
CA THR A 134 -4.19 -9.09 2.67
C THR A 134 -3.78 -10.06 3.78
N ALA A 135 -4.51 -10.06 4.90
CA ALA A 135 -4.31 -11.03 5.97
C ALA A 135 -4.71 -12.44 5.51
N TRP A 136 -5.80 -12.57 4.75
CA TRP A 136 -6.20 -13.85 4.16
C TRP A 136 -5.18 -14.41 3.16
N GLU A 137 -4.62 -13.56 2.30
CA GLU A 137 -3.50 -13.95 1.42
C GLU A 137 -2.37 -14.51 2.28
N PHE A 138 -1.87 -13.74 3.25
CA PHE A 138 -0.79 -14.20 4.13
C PHE A 138 -1.07 -15.55 4.81
N CYS A 139 -2.26 -15.73 5.39
CA CYS A 139 -2.65 -16.98 6.05
C CYS A 139 -2.63 -18.16 5.07
N LEU A 140 -3.13 -17.99 3.84
CA LEU A 140 -3.11 -19.03 2.81
C LEU A 140 -1.69 -19.34 2.34
N GLY A 141 -0.83 -18.34 2.19
CA GLY A 141 0.57 -18.53 1.79
C GLY A 141 1.33 -19.35 2.82
N PHE A 142 1.11 -19.06 4.10
CA PHE A 142 1.69 -19.82 5.21
C PHE A 142 1.12 -21.24 5.30
N LEU A 143 -0.18 -21.43 5.09
CA LEU A 143 -0.82 -22.74 5.08
C LEU A 143 -0.26 -23.64 3.96
N ILE A 144 -0.03 -23.07 2.77
CA ILE A 144 0.57 -23.79 1.64
C ILE A 144 1.99 -24.26 2.00
N PHE A 145 2.80 -23.39 2.61
CA PHE A 145 4.14 -23.77 3.08
C PHE A 145 4.06 -24.89 4.11
N TYR A 146 3.24 -24.72 5.15
CA TYR A 146 3.07 -25.72 6.21
C TYR A 146 2.66 -27.09 5.67
N TYR A 147 1.68 -27.13 4.75
CA TYR A 147 1.24 -28.36 4.11
C TYR A 147 2.32 -28.97 3.20
N SER A 148 3.04 -28.14 2.46
CA SER A 148 4.15 -28.59 1.61
C SER A 148 5.28 -29.21 2.44
N THR A 149 5.59 -28.67 3.61
CA THR A 149 6.59 -29.23 4.54
C THR A 149 6.11 -30.57 5.07
N ILE A 150 4.87 -30.66 5.59
CA ILE A 150 4.32 -31.92 6.11
C ILE A 150 4.29 -33.03 5.06
N ARG A 151 3.92 -32.69 3.81
CA ARG A 151 3.83 -33.69 2.73
C ARG A 151 5.19 -34.24 2.30
N ASN A 152 6.25 -33.45 2.44
CA ASN A 152 7.59 -33.85 2.05
C ASN A 152 8.32 -34.65 3.16
N ASP A 153 7.77 -34.70 4.38
CA ASP A 153 8.38 -35.40 5.52
C ASP A 153 7.91 -36.86 5.66
N GLU A 154 8.56 -37.75 4.92
CA GLU A 154 8.84 -39.13 5.40
C GLU A 154 10.11 -39.20 6.26
N ILE A 155 10.87 -38.10 6.44
CA ILE A 155 12.13 -38.10 7.18
C ILE A 155 12.20 -36.86 8.10
N ALA A 156 11.51 -36.96 9.23
CA ALA A 156 11.64 -36.05 10.36
C ALA A 156 13.09 -36.02 10.87
N THR A 157 13.90 -35.09 10.35
CA THR A 157 15.18 -34.75 10.94
C THR A 157 15.27 -33.24 11.11
N ASN A 158 14.96 -32.80 12.33
CA ASN A 158 15.17 -31.48 12.94
C ASN A 158 13.99 -30.49 12.89
N ASP A 159 13.09 -30.63 13.87
CA ASP A 159 12.10 -29.62 14.31
C ASP A 159 12.67 -28.18 14.41
N LEU A 160 13.98 -28.04 14.64
CA LEU A 160 14.64 -26.74 14.77
C LEU A 160 14.84 -26.01 13.43
N SER A 161 15.11 -26.72 12.32
CA SER A 161 15.35 -26.09 11.01
C SER A 161 14.05 -25.57 10.41
N VAL A 162 12.98 -26.36 10.50
CA VAL A 162 11.63 -25.99 10.06
C VAL A 162 11.15 -24.75 10.81
N ARG A 163 11.37 -24.69 12.13
CA ARG A 163 11.01 -23.51 12.95
C ARG A 163 11.80 -22.26 12.56
N HIS A 164 13.07 -22.39 12.19
CA HIS A 164 13.89 -21.25 11.75
C HIS A 164 13.42 -20.69 10.40
N GLU A 165 13.12 -21.54 9.43
CA GLU A 165 12.57 -21.12 8.12
C GLU A 165 11.18 -20.46 8.29
N LEU A 166 10.31 -21.03 9.11
CA LEU A 166 9.01 -20.45 9.44
C LEU A 166 9.13 -19.05 10.06
N LEU A 167 10.08 -18.85 10.98
CA LEU A 167 10.32 -17.55 11.61
C LEU A 167 10.87 -16.53 10.61
N LYS A 168 11.85 -16.93 9.79
CA LYS A 168 12.45 -16.08 8.75
C LYS A 168 11.39 -15.56 7.79
N TYR A 169 10.61 -16.46 7.17
CA TYR A 169 9.62 -16.05 6.19
C TYR A 169 8.36 -15.46 6.82
N GLY A 170 7.93 -15.93 8.01
CA GLY A 170 6.87 -15.29 8.77
C GLY A 170 7.18 -13.81 9.06
N GLY A 171 8.43 -13.49 9.40
CA GLY A 171 8.92 -12.11 9.52
C GLY A 171 8.89 -11.34 8.20
N LEU A 172 9.35 -11.93 7.09
CA LEU A 172 9.32 -11.31 5.76
C LEU A 172 7.88 -10.97 5.30
N PHE A 173 6.94 -11.88 5.52
CA PHE A 173 5.54 -11.61 5.21
C PHE A 173 4.92 -10.55 6.12
N LEU A 174 5.26 -10.53 7.42
CA LEU A 174 4.84 -9.46 8.32
C LEU A 174 5.35 -8.11 7.80
N CYS A 175 6.60 -8.04 7.33
CA CYS A 175 7.15 -6.84 6.69
C CYS A 175 6.36 -6.45 5.42
N VAL A 176 6.05 -7.40 4.52
CA VAL A 176 5.24 -7.14 3.32
C VAL A 176 3.82 -6.68 3.68
N PHE A 177 3.22 -7.26 4.72
CA PHE A 177 1.92 -6.84 5.23
C PHE A 177 1.95 -5.38 5.73
N LEU A 178 2.96 -5.01 6.55
CA LEU A 178 3.15 -3.63 6.99
C LEU A 178 3.39 -2.68 5.81
N LEU A 179 4.19 -3.12 4.84
CA LEU A 179 4.46 -2.39 3.61
C LEU A 179 3.17 -2.13 2.81
N LYS A 180 2.30 -3.13 2.62
CA LYS A 180 0.97 -2.97 2.01
C LYS A 180 0.13 -1.93 2.75
N CYS A 181 0.17 -1.90 4.08
CA CYS A 181 -0.54 -0.89 4.87
C CYS A 181 -0.06 0.52 4.53
N PHE A 182 1.25 0.75 4.49
CA PHE A 182 1.83 2.04 4.12
C PHE A 182 1.51 2.45 2.68
N HIS A 183 1.47 1.51 1.75
CA HIS A 183 1.03 1.75 0.37
C HIS A 183 -0.43 2.21 0.32
N TYR A 184 -1.34 1.51 1.01
CA TYR A 184 -2.76 1.89 1.03
C TYR A 184 -3.01 3.25 1.65
N LEU A 185 -2.28 3.60 2.72
CA LEU A 185 -2.31 4.93 3.30
C LEU A 185 -1.77 6.00 2.35
N SER A 186 -0.69 5.71 1.63
CA SER A 186 -0.09 6.63 0.65
C SER A 186 -1.07 6.95 -0.49
N VAL A 187 -1.76 5.93 -1.03
CA VAL A 187 -2.82 6.14 -2.03
C VAL A 187 -3.93 7.04 -1.48
N GLY A 188 -4.35 6.84 -0.23
CA GLY A 188 -5.37 7.66 0.42
C GLY A 188 -4.96 9.12 0.55
N ARG A 189 -3.71 9.37 0.98
CA ARG A 189 -3.18 10.72 1.16
C ARG A 189 -3.07 11.52 -0.13
N VAL A 190 -2.61 10.91 -1.22
CA VAL A 190 -2.48 11.62 -2.51
C VAL A 190 -3.83 12.21 -2.97
N TYR A 191 -4.96 11.60 -2.59
CA TYR A 191 -6.29 12.10 -2.90
C TYR A 191 -6.78 13.20 -1.93
N THR A 192 -6.45 13.10 -0.63
CA THR A 192 -6.98 14.01 0.40
C THR A 192 -6.15 15.28 0.59
N THR A 193 -4.85 15.26 0.27
CA THR A 193 -3.97 16.42 0.43
C THR A 193 -4.35 17.57 -0.52
N ALA A 194 -5.00 17.28 -1.65
CA ALA A 194 -5.42 18.31 -2.61
C ALA A 194 -6.64 19.14 -2.15
N SER A 195 -7.42 18.68 -1.17
CA SER A 195 -8.73 19.27 -0.83
C SER A 195 -8.80 19.98 0.52
N ASN A 196 -7.74 19.96 1.32
CA ASN A 196 -7.73 20.54 2.65
C ASN A 196 -6.52 21.47 2.80
N VAL A 197 -6.76 22.76 3.10
CA VAL A 197 -6.00 23.64 4.02
C VAL A 197 -6.08 25.11 3.59
N HIS A 198 -6.31 25.99 4.57
CA HIS A 198 -6.49 27.43 4.43
C HIS A 198 -5.19 28.26 4.54
N ASP A 199 -4.04 27.65 4.88
CA ASP A 199 -2.74 28.32 5.08
C ASP A 199 -1.60 27.72 4.22
N ALA A 200 -0.98 28.53 3.36
CA ALA A 200 0.02 28.10 2.38
C ALA A 200 1.33 27.53 2.98
N THR A 201 1.76 28.00 4.16
CA THR A 201 3.01 27.58 4.80
C THR A 201 2.89 26.17 5.41
N THR A 202 1.78 25.89 6.09
CA THR A 202 1.50 24.58 6.68
C THR A 202 1.32 23.51 5.60
N LEU A 203 0.78 23.90 4.45
CA LEU A 203 0.59 23.04 3.30
C LEU A 203 1.94 22.60 2.70
N LYS A 204 2.88 23.54 2.47
CA LYS A 204 4.23 23.18 1.97
C LYS A 204 4.95 22.19 2.87
N PHE A 205 4.86 22.36 4.19
CA PHE A 205 5.45 21.42 5.15
C PHE A 205 4.80 20.03 5.11
N GLN A 206 3.47 19.96 4.98
CA GLN A 206 2.75 18.68 4.85
C GLN A 206 3.13 17.94 3.57
N TYR A 207 3.29 18.65 2.45
CA TYR A 207 3.77 18.07 1.20
C TYR A 207 5.21 17.54 1.35
N LEU A 208 6.15 18.37 1.83
CA LEU A 208 7.55 17.95 1.99
C LEU A 208 7.66 16.70 2.88
N ARG A 209 6.96 16.70 4.01
CA ARG A 209 6.90 15.57 4.94
C ARG A 209 6.44 14.27 4.28
N PHE A 210 5.33 14.33 3.53
CA PHE A 210 4.80 13.15 2.85
C PHE A 210 5.71 12.72 1.68
N SER A 211 6.34 13.66 0.98
CA SER A 211 7.32 13.39 -0.08
C SER A 211 8.51 12.58 0.44
N ILE A 212 9.07 12.94 1.59
CA ILE A 212 10.17 12.20 2.24
C ILE A 212 9.71 10.77 2.58
N GLY A 213 8.53 10.60 3.17
CA GLY A 213 8.00 9.28 3.47
C GLY A 213 7.76 8.42 2.24
N LEU A 214 7.28 9.02 1.15
CA LEU A 214 7.07 8.34 -0.13
C LEU A 214 8.40 7.93 -0.77
N ALA A 215 9.44 8.76 -0.70
CA ALA A 215 10.78 8.43 -1.17
C ALA A 215 11.39 7.25 -0.39
N VAL A 216 11.26 7.26 0.94
CA VAL A 216 11.67 6.13 1.80
C VAL A 216 10.92 4.86 1.43
N LEU A 217 9.61 4.94 1.19
CA LEU A 217 8.81 3.78 0.80
C LEU A 217 9.30 3.16 -0.52
N ASN A 218 9.56 3.98 -1.54
CA ASN A 218 10.13 3.50 -2.82
C ASN A 218 11.53 2.89 -2.65
N LEU A 219 12.37 3.49 -1.79
CA LEU A 219 13.70 2.96 -1.50
C LEU A 219 13.59 1.55 -0.89
N VAL A 220 12.69 1.37 0.07
CA VAL A 220 12.43 0.06 0.71
C VAL A 220 11.95 -0.96 -0.32
N ASP A 221 11.02 -0.59 -1.21
CA ASP A 221 10.55 -1.50 -2.26
C ASP A 221 11.67 -1.94 -3.20
N VAL A 222 12.51 -1.00 -3.65
CA VAL A 222 13.68 -1.31 -4.51
C VAL A 222 14.68 -2.21 -3.79
N MET A 223 14.95 -1.96 -2.51
CA MET A 223 15.83 -2.83 -1.71
C MET A 223 15.27 -4.25 -1.58
N LEU A 224 13.96 -4.40 -1.37
CA LEU A 224 13.30 -5.71 -1.29
C LEU A 224 13.34 -6.45 -2.62
N ILE A 225 13.14 -5.74 -3.74
CA ILE A 225 13.25 -6.32 -5.09
C ILE A 225 14.67 -6.80 -5.37
N ASN A 226 15.69 -5.98 -5.04
CA ASN A 226 17.09 -6.35 -5.20
C ASN A 226 17.44 -7.58 -4.36
N LYS A 227 16.95 -7.64 -3.12
CA LYS A 227 17.13 -8.79 -2.23
C LYS A 227 16.48 -10.05 -2.81
N TYR A 228 15.26 -9.94 -3.33
CA TYR A 228 14.58 -11.04 -4.01
C TYR A 228 15.39 -11.57 -5.20
N PHE A 229 15.84 -10.69 -6.11
CA PHE A 229 16.64 -11.13 -7.26
C PHE A 229 17.97 -11.75 -6.85
N GLN A 230 18.64 -11.23 -5.82
CA GLN A 230 19.85 -11.84 -5.27
C GLN A 230 19.59 -13.25 -4.74
N GLU A 231 18.51 -13.45 -3.99
CA GLU A 231 18.14 -14.77 -3.45
C GLU A 231 17.78 -15.75 -4.56
N VAL A 232 17.05 -15.31 -5.58
CA VAL A 232 16.75 -16.11 -6.77
C VAL A 232 18.05 -16.52 -7.48
N VAL A 233 18.91 -15.56 -7.84
CA VAL A 233 20.18 -15.85 -8.56
C VAL A 233 21.10 -16.76 -7.76
N SER A 234 21.25 -16.49 -6.45
CA SER A 234 22.11 -17.31 -5.57
C SER A 234 21.63 -18.75 -5.47
N SER A 235 20.31 -18.97 -5.53
CA SER A 235 19.70 -20.30 -5.49
C SER A 235 19.95 -21.10 -6.78
N TYR A 236 20.31 -20.44 -7.89
CA TYR A 236 20.60 -21.07 -9.19
C TYR A 236 22.09 -21.18 -9.52
N SER A 237 22.96 -20.40 -8.89
CA SER A 237 24.38 -20.29 -9.27
C SER A 237 25.32 -21.30 -8.60
N GLY A 238 24.83 -22.19 -7.74
CA GLY A 238 25.64 -23.22 -7.07
C GLY A 238 25.37 -24.63 -7.60
N ASN A 239 26.38 -25.52 -7.57
CA ASN A 239 26.30 -26.97 -7.82
C ASN A 239 25.31 -27.76 -6.91
N SER A 240 24.36 -27.08 -6.29
CA SER A 240 23.32 -27.63 -5.45
C SER A 240 22.07 -27.94 -6.27
N LYS A 241 21.59 -29.18 -6.13
CA LYS A 241 20.38 -29.74 -6.74
C LYS A 241 19.08 -29.15 -6.14
N VAL A 242 19.03 -27.83 -5.90
CA VAL A 242 17.87 -27.14 -5.33
C VAL A 242 16.99 -26.67 -6.48
N SER A 243 15.85 -27.33 -6.66
CA SER A 243 14.90 -27.02 -7.73
C SER A 243 14.00 -25.86 -7.31
N PHE A 244 13.43 -25.14 -8.26
CA PHE A 244 12.38 -24.14 -7.99
C PHE A 244 11.25 -24.72 -7.10
N LYS A 245 11.03 -26.04 -7.21
CA LYS A 245 10.11 -26.83 -6.37
C LYS A 245 10.34 -26.70 -4.86
N ASP A 246 11.57 -26.44 -4.41
CA ASP A 246 11.94 -26.42 -3.00
C ASP A 246 11.72 -25.05 -2.33
N ASN A 247 11.57 -23.99 -3.13
CA ASN A 247 11.54 -22.59 -2.67
C ASN A 247 10.19 -21.89 -2.93
N ILE A 248 9.08 -22.57 -2.62
CA ILE A 248 7.71 -22.02 -2.76
C ILE A 248 7.58 -20.61 -2.17
N LEU A 249 8.22 -20.39 -1.02
CA LEU A 249 8.01 -19.20 -0.21
C LEU A 249 8.72 -17.97 -0.77
N ILE A 250 9.88 -18.17 -1.41
CA ILE A 250 10.59 -17.13 -2.16
C ILE A 250 9.73 -16.69 -3.36
N THR A 251 9.07 -17.64 -4.03
CA THR A 251 8.19 -17.34 -5.16
C THR A 251 6.93 -16.59 -4.73
N ILE A 252 6.28 -16.99 -3.62
CA ILE A 252 5.12 -16.25 -3.07
C ILE A 252 5.55 -14.83 -2.67
N PHE A 253 6.66 -14.70 -1.95
CA PHE A 253 7.19 -13.41 -1.52
C PHE A 253 7.53 -12.49 -2.70
N GLY A 254 8.18 -13.04 -3.73
CA GLY A 254 8.52 -12.32 -4.96
C GLY A 254 7.30 -11.81 -5.71
N PHE A 255 6.25 -12.63 -5.81
CA PHE A 255 4.97 -12.21 -6.42
C PHE A 255 4.40 -10.99 -5.70
N GLU A 256 4.30 -11.03 -4.37
CA GLU A 256 3.70 -9.96 -3.57
C GLU A 256 4.44 -8.62 -3.75
N ILE A 257 5.77 -8.64 -3.72
CA ILE A 257 6.58 -7.42 -3.89
C ILE A 257 6.50 -6.90 -5.32
N LEU A 258 6.69 -7.76 -6.32
CA LEU A 258 6.67 -7.34 -7.72
C LEU A 258 5.28 -6.87 -8.17
N HIS A 259 4.20 -7.38 -7.56
CA HIS A 259 2.83 -6.94 -7.84
C HIS A 259 2.48 -5.58 -7.22
N ILE A 260 3.04 -5.29 -6.04
CA ILE A 260 2.87 -4.00 -5.34
C ILE A 260 3.67 -2.89 -6.02
N PHE A 261 4.88 -3.17 -6.49
CA PHE A 261 5.80 -2.14 -6.96
C PHE A 261 5.24 -1.20 -8.06
N PRO A 262 4.51 -1.67 -9.08
CA PRO A 262 3.88 -0.76 -10.05
C PRO A 262 2.90 0.24 -9.43
N LEU A 263 2.25 -0.11 -8.29
CA LEU A 263 1.34 0.80 -7.60
C LEU A 263 2.06 1.95 -6.90
N ILE A 264 3.25 1.73 -6.33
CA ILE A 264 4.01 2.82 -5.69
C ILE A 264 4.53 3.82 -6.72
N ILE A 265 4.92 3.33 -7.90
CA ILE A 265 5.28 4.21 -9.02
C ILE A 265 4.07 5.04 -9.46
N LEU A 266 2.87 4.45 -9.48
CA LEU A 266 1.66 5.20 -9.82
C LEU A 266 1.33 6.28 -8.78
N THR A 267 1.51 5.99 -7.49
CA THR A 267 1.26 6.98 -6.43
C THR A 267 2.29 8.10 -6.45
N THR A 268 3.57 7.81 -6.73
CA THR A 268 4.61 8.84 -6.89
C THR A 268 4.33 9.75 -8.07
N VAL A 269 3.93 9.21 -9.23
CA VAL A 269 3.56 10.02 -10.40
C VAL A 269 2.37 10.93 -10.08
N LYS A 270 1.29 10.40 -9.48
CA LYS A 270 0.13 11.21 -9.09
C LYS A 270 0.50 12.31 -8.08
N TYR A 271 1.34 11.96 -7.12
CA TYR A 271 1.80 12.91 -6.12
C TYR A 271 2.69 14.01 -6.73
N ALA A 272 3.62 13.64 -7.61
CA ALA A 272 4.49 14.58 -8.31
C ALA A 272 3.68 15.57 -9.17
N LEU A 273 2.64 15.10 -9.87
CA LEU A 273 1.73 15.98 -10.62
C LEU A 273 1.01 16.98 -9.71
N ASN A 274 0.54 16.55 -8.53
CA ASN A 274 -0.08 17.45 -7.56
C ASN A 274 0.92 18.45 -6.96
N CYS A 275 2.18 18.05 -6.74
CA CYS A 275 3.24 18.96 -6.28
C CYS A 275 3.58 20.01 -7.35
N PHE A 276 3.65 19.58 -8.61
CA PHE A 276 3.93 20.47 -9.73
C PHE A 276 2.82 21.50 -9.91
N GLU A 277 1.55 21.09 -9.81
CA GLU A 277 0.41 22.02 -9.84
C GLU A 277 0.50 23.07 -8.75
N LEU A 278 0.83 22.67 -7.51
CA LEU A 278 1.02 23.60 -6.40
C LEU A 278 2.17 24.57 -6.66
N PHE A 279 3.30 24.08 -7.17
CA PHE A 279 4.48 24.89 -7.43
C PHE A 279 4.24 25.90 -8.56
N LYS A 280 3.55 25.48 -9.63
CA LYS A 280 3.32 26.28 -10.82
C LYS A 280 2.19 27.31 -10.64
N PHE A 281 1.06 26.89 -10.08
CA PHE A 281 -0.14 27.73 -9.97
C PHE A 281 -0.33 28.34 -8.58
N GLY A 282 0.35 27.83 -7.55
CA GLY A 282 0.24 28.36 -6.19
C GLY A 282 1.02 29.65 -5.92
N THR A 283 1.79 30.16 -6.89
CA THR A 283 2.62 31.38 -6.76
C THR A 283 2.16 32.54 -7.65
N LEU A 284 1.11 32.37 -8.45
CA LEU A 284 0.58 33.42 -9.32
C LEU A 284 -0.34 34.34 -8.52
N ASP A 285 0.12 35.56 -8.25
CA ASP A 285 -0.71 36.65 -7.72
C ASP A 285 -1.73 37.12 -8.78
N ASN A 286 -2.82 37.74 -8.31
CA ASN A 286 -4.04 38.12 -9.07
C ASN A 286 -3.85 39.02 -10.31
N LEU A 287 -2.63 39.39 -10.70
CA LEU A 287 -2.34 40.32 -11.81
C LEU A 287 -2.30 39.64 -13.20
N GLU A 288 -2.21 38.31 -13.29
CA GLU A 288 -2.22 37.55 -14.55
C GLU A 288 -3.43 36.57 -14.63
N PHE A 289 -4.61 37.03 -14.21
CA PHE A 289 -5.79 36.18 -14.08
C PHE A 289 -6.24 35.48 -15.39
N ASP A 290 -6.27 36.19 -16.52
CA ASP A 290 -6.78 35.61 -17.77
C ASP A 290 -5.80 34.66 -18.46
N SER A 291 -4.50 34.97 -18.46
CA SER A 291 -3.47 34.08 -19.01
C SER A 291 -3.29 32.82 -18.16
N SER A 292 -3.31 32.96 -16.83
CA SER A 292 -3.18 31.84 -15.91
C SER A 292 -4.34 30.86 -15.99
N ASN A 293 -5.57 31.34 -16.24
CA ASN A 293 -6.75 30.49 -16.41
C ASN A 293 -6.69 29.61 -17.67
N ALA A 294 -6.24 30.14 -18.81
CA ALA A 294 -6.09 29.33 -20.02
C ALA A 294 -5.01 28.24 -19.84
N GLU A 295 -3.92 28.58 -19.15
CA GLU A 295 -2.83 27.64 -18.87
C GLU A 295 -3.21 26.58 -17.83
N SER A 296 -3.98 26.93 -16.81
CA SER A 296 -4.48 25.99 -15.79
C SER A 296 -5.43 24.95 -16.39
N VAL A 297 -6.39 25.39 -17.22
CA VAL A 297 -7.31 24.48 -17.93
C VAL A 297 -6.56 23.51 -18.83
N LYS A 298 -5.55 24.00 -19.57
CA LYS A 298 -4.70 23.15 -20.41
C LYS A 298 -3.90 22.14 -19.58
N TRP A 299 -3.38 22.57 -18.42
CA TRP A 299 -2.67 21.69 -17.50
C TRP A 299 -3.58 20.56 -16.99
N ASP A 300 -4.80 20.88 -16.58
CA ASP A 300 -5.75 19.89 -16.05
C ASP A 300 -6.05 18.76 -17.04
N ASP A 301 -6.20 19.08 -18.33
CA ASP A 301 -6.36 18.07 -19.37
C ASP A 301 -5.14 17.15 -19.49
N THR A 302 -3.94 17.76 -19.51
CA THR A 302 -2.70 17.00 -19.63
C THR A 302 -2.47 16.11 -18.42
N LYS A 303 -2.75 16.63 -17.21
CA LYS A 303 -2.70 15.90 -15.95
C LYS A 303 -3.64 14.71 -15.97
N LEU A 304 -4.92 14.91 -16.34
CA LEU A 304 -5.91 13.83 -16.45
C LEU A 304 -5.50 12.77 -17.48
N LYS A 305 -5.00 13.20 -18.65
CA LYS A 305 -4.51 12.30 -19.70
C LYS A 305 -3.34 11.43 -19.20
N ILE A 306 -2.37 12.04 -18.50
CA ILE A 306 -1.24 11.32 -17.90
C ILE A 306 -1.75 10.33 -16.86
N ILE A 307 -2.62 10.77 -15.94
CA ILE A 307 -3.18 9.91 -14.88
C ILE A 307 -3.91 8.69 -15.47
N TYR A 308 -4.85 8.86 -16.40
CA TYR A 308 -5.59 7.74 -16.97
C TYR A 308 -4.69 6.78 -17.76
N THR A 309 -3.69 7.31 -18.46
CA THR A 309 -2.73 6.49 -19.22
C THR A 309 -1.85 5.67 -18.27
N CYS A 310 -1.28 6.31 -17.23
CA CYS A 310 -0.48 5.62 -16.22
C CYS A 310 -1.31 4.60 -15.44
N GLU A 311 -2.55 4.91 -15.06
CA GLU A 311 -3.45 3.97 -14.40
C GLU A 311 -3.71 2.72 -15.26
N PHE A 312 -3.93 2.89 -16.56
CA PHE A 312 -4.11 1.77 -17.48
C PHE A 312 -2.83 0.94 -17.60
N LEU A 313 -1.69 1.57 -17.90
CA LEU A 313 -0.40 0.88 -18.08
C LEU A 313 0.03 0.10 -16.83
N VAL A 314 -0.09 0.71 -15.65
CA VAL A 314 0.26 0.05 -14.39
C VAL A 314 -0.62 -1.16 -14.11
N ASN A 315 -1.92 -1.07 -14.35
CA ASN A 315 -2.81 -2.22 -14.16
C ASN A 315 -2.59 -3.31 -15.22
N LEU A 316 -2.15 -2.94 -16.43
CA LEU A 316 -1.76 -3.89 -17.48
C LEU A 316 -0.50 -4.66 -17.07
N ILE A 317 0.53 -3.96 -16.57
CA ILE A 317 1.75 -4.58 -16.04
C ILE A 317 1.42 -5.53 -14.89
N ARG A 318 0.59 -5.11 -13.93
CA ARG A 318 0.17 -5.94 -12.79
C ARG A 318 -0.58 -7.21 -13.22
N PHE A 319 -1.48 -7.09 -14.19
CA PHE A 319 -2.17 -8.25 -14.74
C PHE A 319 -1.18 -9.20 -15.44
N GLY A 320 -0.24 -8.67 -16.22
CA GLY A 320 0.83 -9.44 -16.85
C GLY A 320 1.69 -10.21 -15.84
N ILE A 321 2.14 -9.54 -14.76
CA ILE A 321 2.87 -10.17 -13.65
C ILE A 321 2.02 -11.29 -13.03
N GLY A 322 0.73 -11.03 -12.75
CA GLY A 322 -0.20 -12.03 -12.23
C GLY A 322 -0.34 -13.28 -13.11
N CYS A 323 -0.45 -13.10 -14.43
CA CYS A 323 -0.51 -14.21 -15.38
C CYS A 323 0.78 -15.03 -15.40
N ILE A 324 1.94 -14.37 -15.46
CA ILE A 324 3.25 -15.04 -15.47
C ILE A 324 3.42 -15.88 -14.20
N PHE A 325 3.17 -15.30 -13.02
CA PHE A 325 3.27 -16.04 -11.77
C PHE A 325 2.23 -17.17 -11.65
N SER A 326 1.00 -16.98 -12.15
CA SER A 326 -0.01 -18.06 -12.12
C SER A 326 0.41 -19.27 -12.97
N ILE A 327 1.00 -19.02 -14.16
CA ILE A 327 1.53 -20.07 -15.03
C ILE A 327 2.71 -20.79 -14.35
N LEU A 328 3.64 -20.04 -13.76
CA LEU A 328 4.79 -20.60 -13.04
C LEU A 328 4.33 -21.46 -11.85
N PHE A 329 3.37 -21.00 -11.05
CA PHE A 329 2.86 -21.76 -9.91
C PHE A 329 2.16 -23.05 -10.32
N MET A 330 1.37 -23.00 -11.39
CA MET A 330 0.70 -24.18 -11.92
C MET A 330 1.68 -25.22 -12.46
N TYR A 331 2.79 -24.77 -13.06
CA TYR A 331 3.83 -25.67 -13.60
C TYR A 331 4.67 -26.34 -12.51
N PHE A 332 5.10 -25.58 -11.49
CA PHE A 332 6.06 -26.09 -10.49
C PHE A 332 5.42 -26.63 -9.20
N TYR A 333 4.22 -26.17 -8.85
CA TYR A 333 3.61 -26.45 -7.56
C TYR A 333 2.17 -26.99 -7.73
N THR A 334 1.16 -26.18 -7.40
CA THR A 334 -0.26 -26.52 -7.38
C THR A 334 -1.10 -25.32 -7.84
N PHE A 335 -2.42 -25.47 -7.81
CA PHE A 335 -3.33 -24.39 -8.17
C PHE A 335 -3.09 -23.13 -7.31
N PRO A 336 -2.91 -21.94 -7.92
CA PRO A 336 -2.44 -20.73 -7.24
C PRO A 336 -3.57 -20.00 -6.47
N PHE A 337 -4.25 -20.67 -5.54
CA PHE A 337 -5.36 -20.10 -4.76
C PHE A 337 -4.98 -18.80 -4.03
N HIS A 338 -3.74 -18.72 -3.52
CA HIS A 338 -3.21 -17.53 -2.86
C HIS A 338 -3.14 -16.30 -3.78
N ILE A 339 -2.75 -16.49 -5.04
CA ILE A 339 -2.48 -15.41 -6.00
C ILE A 339 -3.78 -14.92 -6.66
N LEU A 340 -4.81 -15.78 -6.70
CA LEU A 340 -6.05 -15.55 -7.42
C LEU A 340 -6.79 -14.26 -7.00
N PRO A 341 -6.95 -13.91 -5.71
CA PRO A 341 -7.59 -12.66 -5.30
C PRO A 341 -6.90 -11.41 -5.87
N SER A 342 -5.57 -11.34 -5.75
CA SER A 342 -4.76 -10.22 -6.25
C SER A 342 -4.77 -10.13 -7.79
N SER A 343 -4.74 -11.26 -8.47
CA SER A 343 -4.85 -11.32 -9.94
C SER A 343 -6.24 -10.91 -10.45
N TYR A 344 -7.31 -11.41 -9.82
CA TYR A 344 -8.69 -11.03 -10.17
C TYR A 344 -8.94 -9.54 -9.96
N LEU A 345 -8.49 -8.98 -8.83
CA LEU A 345 -8.61 -7.55 -8.56
C LEU A 345 -7.86 -6.72 -9.62
N SER A 346 -6.69 -7.18 -10.06
CA SER A 346 -5.92 -6.51 -11.10
C SER A 346 -6.63 -6.51 -12.45
N LEU A 347 -7.25 -7.63 -12.83
CA LEU A 347 -8.07 -7.73 -14.05
C LEU A 347 -9.28 -6.80 -13.99
N ARG A 348 -10.04 -6.83 -12.88
CA ARG A 348 -11.21 -5.96 -12.69
C ARG A 348 -10.82 -4.48 -12.80
N LEU A 349 -9.71 -4.09 -12.19
CA LEU A 349 -9.19 -2.72 -12.26
C LEU A 349 -8.69 -2.38 -13.66
N LEU A 350 -8.02 -3.30 -14.37
CA LEU A 350 -7.60 -3.10 -15.76
C LEU A 350 -8.81 -2.81 -16.66
N VAL A 351 -9.86 -3.63 -16.58
CA VAL A 351 -11.10 -3.42 -17.36
C VAL A 351 -11.75 -2.08 -17.02
N LEU A 352 -11.85 -1.74 -15.73
CA LEU A 352 -12.41 -0.46 -15.29
C LEU A 352 -11.60 0.73 -15.84
N LYS A 353 -10.28 0.70 -15.70
CA LYS A 353 -9.39 1.79 -16.13
C LYS A 353 -9.28 1.91 -17.65
N ALA A 354 -9.36 0.78 -18.38
CA ALA A 354 -9.48 0.79 -19.82
C ALA A 354 -10.76 1.51 -20.28
N ARG A 355 -11.91 1.23 -19.63
CA ARG A 355 -13.17 1.95 -19.92
C ARG A 355 -13.04 3.44 -19.67
N CYS A 356 -12.49 3.86 -18.51
CA CYS A 356 -12.27 5.28 -18.23
C CYS A 356 -11.37 5.96 -19.27
N LEU A 357 -10.30 5.30 -19.72
CA LEU A 357 -9.42 5.83 -20.76
C LEU A 357 -10.14 5.96 -22.12
N LEU A 358 -10.95 4.97 -22.49
CA LEU A 358 -11.75 5.00 -23.71
C LEU A 358 -12.81 6.11 -23.65
N ASP A 359 -13.51 6.25 -22.53
CA ASP A 359 -14.51 7.30 -22.32
C ASP A 359 -13.86 8.70 -22.43
N PHE A 360 -12.68 8.88 -21.82
CA PHE A 360 -11.91 10.12 -21.94
C PHE A 360 -11.51 10.41 -23.40
N ARG A 361 -11.02 9.41 -24.14
CA ARG A 361 -10.68 9.56 -25.57
C ARG A 361 -11.90 9.88 -26.42
N MET A 362 -13.04 9.23 -26.15
CA MET A 362 -14.28 9.45 -26.88
C MET A 362 -14.79 10.88 -26.68
N LYS A 363 -14.81 11.38 -25.44
CA LYS A 363 -15.19 12.78 -25.14
C LYS A 363 -14.28 13.79 -25.85
N ASN A 364 -12.95 13.55 -25.82
CA ASN A 364 -12.01 14.41 -26.54
C ASN A 364 -12.25 14.42 -28.06
N PHE A 365 -12.56 13.27 -28.64
CA PHE A 365 -12.90 13.18 -30.06
C PHE A 365 -14.21 13.89 -30.41
N GLN A 366 -15.22 13.82 -29.54
CA GLN A 366 -16.46 14.60 -29.71
C GLN A 366 -16.17 16.10 -29.74
N MET A 367 -15.31 16.58 -28.83
CA MET A 367 -14.91 17.99 -28.79
C MET A 367 -14.15 18.43 -30.04
N GLN A 368 -13.30 17.56 -30.62
CA GLN A 368 -12.57 17.85 -31.85
C GLN A 368 -13.46 17.90 -33.10
N LYS A 369 -14.62 17.22 -33.08
CA LYS A 369 -15.56 17.21 -34.21
C LYS A 369 -16.39 18.48 -34.34
N LEU A 370 -16.36 19.37 -33.36
CA LEU A 370 -17.14 20.59 -33.32
C LEU A 370 -16.62 21.62 -34.34
N ILE A 371 -17.52 22.43 -34.87
CA ILE A 371 -17.20 23.43 -35.90
C ILE A 371 -16.99 24.79 -35.20
N THR A 372 -15.98 25.55 -35.63
CA THR A 372 -15.84 26.96 -35.29
C THR A 372 -16.78 27.79 -36.18
N PRO A 373 -17.66 28.64 -35.60
CA PRO A 373 -18.55 29.46 -36.41
C PRO A 373 -17.75 30.50 -37.22
N ARG A 374 -18.17 30.78 -38.46
CA ARG A 374 -17.54 31.84 -39.28
C ARG A 374 -17.90 33.26 -38.81
N LYS A 375 -19.06 33.41 -38.17
CA LYS A 375 -19.53 34.65 -37.53
C LYS A 375 -20.37 34.27 -36.31
N VAL A 376 -20.11 34.92 -35.18
CA VAL A 376 -20.93 34.85 -33.96
C VAL A 376 -21.94 35.99 -34.05
N GLY A 377 -23.22 35.74 -33.77
CA GLY A 377 -24.22 36.82 -33.72
C GLY A 377 -23.85 37.78 -32.59
N SER A 378 -23.85 39.09 -32.84
CA SER A 378 -23.35 40.12 -31.91
C SER A 378 -24.08 40.20 -30.56
N PHE A 379 -25.15 39.42 -30.36
CA PHE A 379 -25.97 39.37 -29.14
C PHE A 379 -26.26 37.96 -28.64
N GLU A 380 -25.60 36.91 -29.17
CA GLU A 380 -25.83 35.54 -28.69
C GLU A 380 -25.05 35.29 -27.39
N LYS A 381 -25.72 34.77 -26.35
CA LYS A 381 -25.13 34.44 -25.04
C LYS A 381 -24.91 32.95 -24.89
N CYS A 382 -23.82 32.56 -24.21
CA CYS A 382 -23.62 31.18 -23.81
C CYS A 382 -24.53 30.84 -22.63
N ILE A 383 -25.46 29.89 -22.77
CA ILE A 383 -26.39 29.53 -21.68
C ILE A 383 -25.73 28.84 -20.47
N ILE A 384 -24.45 28.47 -20.57
CA ILE A 384 -23.73 27.77 -19.51
C ILE A 384 -23.11 28.77 -18.53
N CYS A 385 -22.42 29.80 -19.03
CA CYS A 385 -21.83 30.86 -18.18
C CYS A 385 -22.65 32.16 -18.15
N PHE A 386 -23.64 32.30 -19.03
CA PHE A 386 -24.47 33.50 -19.23
C PHE A 386 -23.74 34.72 -19.81
N ASP A 387 -22.47 34.58 -20.20
CA ASP A 387 -21.69 35.64 -20.86
C ASP A 387 -21.94 35.69 -22.38
N ASP A 388 -21.66 36.85 -22.97
CA ASP A 388 -21.75 37.06 -24.42
C ASP A 388 -20.73 36.19 -25.17
N LEU A 389 -21.17 35.54 -26.25
CA LEU A 389 -20.28 34.74 -27.10
C LEU A 389 -19.25 35.59 -27.85
N SER A 390 -19.47 36.91 -27.92
CA SER A 390 -18.57 37.91 -28.51
C SER A 390 -17.48 38.42 -27.56
N HIS A 391 -17.59 38.17 -26.25
CA HIS A 391 -16.64 38.65 -25.24
C HIS A 391 -15.34 37.82 -25.17
N GLY A 392 -15.22 36.75 -25.97
CA GLY A 392 -14.01 35.93 -26.11
C GLY A 392 -13.42 35.96 -27.53
N LEU A 393 -12.25 35.34 -27.73
CA LEU A 393 -11.69 35.13 -29.08
C LEU A 393 -12.67 34.30 -29.92
N LEU A 394 -12.86 34.63 -31.20
CA LEU A 394 -13.70 33.87 -32.14
C LEU A 394 -13.38 32.36 -32.16
N ASP A 395 -12.12 32.01 -31.87
CA ASP A 395 -11.62 30.64 -31.78
C ASP A 395 -12.06 29.86 -30.55
N ASP A 396 -12.76 30.49 -29.60
CA ASP A 396 -13.30 29.85 -28.39
C ASP A 396 -14.77 29.46 -28.53
N VAL A 397 -15.47 29.82 -29.59
CA VAL A 397 -16.87 29.40 -29.80
C VAL A 397 -16.95 28.10 -30.60
N ARG A 398 -17.83 27.19 -30.21
CA ARG A 398 -18.11 25.94 -30.93
C ARG A 398 -19.59 25.79 -31.23
N VAL A 399 -19.88 25.28 -32.44
CA VAL A 399 -21.22 24.95 -32.90
C VAL A 399 -21.41 23.44 -32.95
N LEU A 400 -22.51 22.95 -32.39
CA LEU A 400 -22.90 21.55 -32.51
C LEU A 400 -23.46 21.25 -33.91
N LYS A 401 -22.92 20.22 -34.57
CA LYS A 401 -23.35 19.79 -35.92
C LYS A 401 -24.82 19.38 -35.98
N ASN A 402 -25.35 18.77 -34.92
CA ASN A 402 -26.66 18.13 -34.95
C ASN A 402 -27.82 19.09 -34.62
N CYS A 403 -27.53 20.27 -34.06
CA CYS A 403 -28.56 21.20 -33.58
C CYS A 403 -28.19 22.67 -33.68
N SER A 404 -27.05 23.02 -34.29
CA SER A 404 -26.57 24.39 -34.54
C SER A 404 -26.48 25.33 -33.33
N HIS A 405 -26.57 24.81 -32.11
CA HIS A 405 -26.41 25.61 -30.89
C HIS A 405 -24.94 25.92 -30.63
N GLN A 406 -24.68 27.13 -30.13
CA GLN A 406 -23.34 27.69 -29.94
C GLN A 406 -23.01 27.83 -28.46
N PHE A 407 -21.77 27.51 -28.08
CA PHE A 407 -21.27 27.61 -26.71
C PHE A 407 -19.77 27.95 -26.73
N HIS A 408 -19.24 28.52 -25.64
CA HIS A 408 -17.78 28.56 -25.45
C HIS A 408 -17.23 27.13 -25.32
N TYR A 409 -16.03 26.90 -25.85
CA TYR A 409 -15.35 25.61 -25.90
C TYR A 409 -15.18 25.02 -24.51
N ASN A 410 -14.68 25.83 -23.56
CA ASN A 410 -14.47 25.39 -22.17
C ASN A 410 -15.79 25.08 -21.44
N CYS A 411 -16.83 25.91 -21.64
CA CYS A 411 -18.16 25.67 -21.09
C CYS A 411 -18.75 24.34 -21.58
N LEU A 412 -18.70 24.12 -22.91
CA LEU A 412 -19.21 22.88 -23.51
C LEU A 412 -18.36 21.68 -23.09
N LYS A 413 -17.05 21.81 -23.03
CA LYS A 413 -16.13 20.75 -22.60
C LYS A 413 -16.44 20.28 -21.17
N ASN A 414 -16.63 21.22 -20.25
CA ASN A 414 -17.03 20.92 -18.89
C ASN A 414 -18.39 20.21 -18.87
N TRP A 415 -19.34 20.65 -19.69
CA TRP A 415 -20.63 19.97 -19.83
C TRP A 415 -20.50 18.53 -20.34
N VAL A 416 -19.69 18.26 -21.36
CA VAL A 416 -19.45 16.91 -21.91
C VAL A 416 -18.88 15.94 -20.87
N ASN A 417 -18.20 16.46 -19.85
CA ASN A 417 -17.76 15.63 -18.73
C ASN A 417 -18.94 15.04 -17.94
N TYR A 418 -20.06 15.77 -17.82
CA TYR A 418 -21.27 15.35 -17.11
C TYR A 418 -22.33 14.71 -18.03
N SER A 419 -22.56 15.26 -19.22
CA SER A 419 -23.60 14.82 -20.14
C SER A 419 -23.16 14.88 -21.60
N SER A 420 -23.39 13.80 -22.35
CA SER A 420 -23.11 13.73 -23.80
C SER A 420 -24.27 14.27 -24.67
N THR A 421 -24.99 15.29 -24.19
CA THR A 421 -26.14 15.89 -24.88
C THR A 421 -26.06 17.41 -24.91
N CYS A 422 -26.75 18.04 -25.85
CA CYS A 422 -26.83 19.49 -25.95
C CYS A 422 -27.54 20.09 -24.70
N PRO A 423 -26.97 21.12 -24.05
CA PRO A 423 -27.61 21.80 -22.90
C PRO A 423 -29.00 22.37 -23.20
N ILE A 424 -29.26 22.78 -24.45
CA ILE A 424 -30.50 23.45 -24.85
C ILE A 424 -31.57 22.42 -25.28
N CYS A 425 -31.26 21.55 -26.24
CA CYS A 425 -32.25 20.64 -26.84
C CYS A 425 -32.09 19.17 -26.48
N ARG A 426 -31.10 18.83 -25.65
CA ARG A 426 -30.79 17.45 -25.20
C ARG A 426 -30.53 16.43 -26.32
N LYS A 427 -30.38 16.87 -27.58
CA LYS A 427 -29.91 16.01 -28.68
C LYS A 427 -28.48 15.54 -28.40
N LYS A 428 -28.16 14.30 -28.79
CA LYS A 428 -26.80 13.75 -28.63
C LYS A 428 -25.80 14.53 -29.47
N LEU A 429 -24.62 14.73 -28.89
CA LEU A 429 -23.47 15.43 -29.48
C LEU A 429 -22.86 14.67 -30.66
#